data_AF-A0AAW5GDC6-F1
#
_entry.id   AF-A0AAW5GDC6-F1
#
_cell.length_a   1.000
_cell.length_b   1.000
_cell.length_c   1.000
_cell.angle_alpha   90.00
_cell.angle_beta   90.00
_cell.angle_gamma   90.00
#
_symmetry.space_group_name_H-M   'P 1'
#
loop_
_entity.id
_entity.type
_entity.pdbx_description
1 polymer ?
#
loop_
_entity_poly.entity_id
_entity_poly.type
_entity_poly.pdbx_seq_one_letter_code
_entity_poly.pdbx_strand_id
1 'polypeptide(L)'
;MFELRVLTGLHRGAALPLCGNAWRIGAADDADLVLYDPGIAPYHGQLEKTADGWALSAQDGALCNAEGHTVEQIDALPPGTPFALGQIWLCIVAADTPWPDDSETPPTAEEDVPPADMIADESPVHTAAPIPTPAPAPRLPLWAKASYLLLGALLLVMVGSWQLQESVAMPAAPSPQDTRKPLGTLPQLESTLRIMLQERELSTAVKVAASQDRITLTGQLSPDDQKKLERMLAQLHQRYRTALSVDNRTQLKTEQLPFQIVQVTSGSRANVVTADGQRFFIGDEIDNLRLVRIDEHQIEFSGRQQITVNW
;
A
#
# COMPACT_ATOMS: atom_id res chain seq x y z
N MET A 1 15.53 12.52 6.70
CA MET A 1 14.94 11.44 5.87
C MET A 1 13.45 11.44 6.14
N PHE A 2 12.59 11.20 5.15
CA PHE A 2 11.13 11.20 5.33
C PHE A 2 10.58 9.79 5.17
N GLU A 3 9.43 9.55 5.78
CA GLU A 3 8.66 8.32 5.64
C GLU A 3 7.17 8.63 5.53
N LEU A 4 6.45 7.76 4.82
CA LEU A 4 5.00 7.78 4.72
C LEU A 4 4.43 6.85 5.80
N ARG A 5 3.61 7.40 6.71
CA ARG A 5 2.99 6.68 7.82
C ARG A 5 1.52 6.43 7.57
N VAL A 6 1.06 5.24 7.95
CA VAL A 6 -0.35 4.85 7.91
C VAL A 6 -0.97 5.07 9.29
N LEU A 7 -1.92 6.00 9.38
CA LEU A 7 -2.50 6.46 10.64
C LEU A 7 -3.76 5.68 11.05
N THR A 8 -4.52 5.18 10.07
CA THR A 8 -5.77 4.42 10.29
C THR A 8 -5.82 3.16 9.43
N GLY A 9 -6.81 2.30 9.67
CA GLY A 9 -7.01 1.06 8.91
C GLY A 9 -6.24 -0.14 9.43
N LEU A 10 -6.26 -1.22 8.65
CA LEU A 10 -5.63 -2.51 8.91
C LEU A 10 -4.11 -2.39 9.00
N HIS A 11 -3.52 -1.47 8.24
CA HIS A 11 -2.08 -1.23 8.19
C HIS A 11 -1.63 -0.08 9.10
N ARG A 12 -2.47 0.36 10.05
CA ARG A 12 -2.09 1.37 11.06
C ARG A 12 -0.76 1.02 11.73
N GLY A 13 0.15 1.99 11.81
CA GLY A 13 1.49 1.78 12.36
C GLY A 13 2.54 1.40 11.30
N ALA A 14 2.14 1.11 10.06
CA ALA A 14 3.09 0.91 8.98
C ALA A 14 3.78 2.23 8.60
N ALA A 15 5.06 2.13 8.27
CA ALA A 15 5.87 3.24 7.78
C ALA A 15 6.68 2.79 6.56
N LEU A 16 6.61 3.55 5.47
CA LEU A 16 7.40 3.35 4.27
C LEU A 16 8.49 4.43 4.18
N PRO A 17 9.79 4.08 4.26
CA PRO A 17 10.88 5.03 4.04
C PRO A 17 10.85 5.57 2.61
N LEU A 18 10.79 6.90 2.46
CA LEU A 18 10.70 7.56 1.14
C LEU A 18 12.10 7.73 0.54
N CYS A 19 12.65 6.63 0.03
CA CYS A 19 13.92 6.55 -0.69
C CYS A 19 13.70 6.54 -2.20
N GLY A 20 13.91 7.66 -2.89
CA GLY A 20 13.65 7.79 -4.33
C GLY A 20 12.93 9.08 -4.70
N ASN A 21 12.22 9.05 -5.84
CA ASN A 21 11.47 10.19 -6.37
C ASN A 21 9.97 9.92 -6.53
N ALA A 22 9.52 8.67 -6.56
CA ALA A 22 8.12 8.33 -6.79
C ALA A 22 7.78 7.00 -6.09
N TRP A 23 6.55 6.89 -5.55
CA TRP A 23 6.04 5.71 -4.85
C TRP A 23 4.58 5.47 -5.22
N ARG A 24 4.25 4.24 -5.59
CA ARG A 24 2.90 3.80 -5.88
C ARG A 24 2.25 3.23 -4.61
N ILE A 25 1.01 3.63 -4.35
CA ILE A 25 0.26 3.23 -3.16
C ILE A 25 -1.05 2.57 -3.61
N GLY A 26 -1.37 1.39 -3.10
CA GLY A 26 -2.60 0.69 -3.43
C GLY A 26 -2.66 -0.76 -2.97
N ALA A 27 -3.64 -1.52 -3.42
CA ALA A 27 -3.85 -2.91 -3.02
C ALA A 27 -3.07 -3.94 -3.88
N ALA A 28 -2.41 -3.50 -4.96
CA ALA A 28 -1.63 -4.39 -5.82
C ALA A 28 -0.31 -4.82 -5.13
N ASP A 29 0.08 -6.08 -5.32
CA ASP A 29 1.28 -6.65 -4.69
C ASP A 29 2.59 -6.04 -5.23
N ASP A 30 2.54 -5.33 -6.35
CA ASP A 30 3.67 -4.61 -6.97
C ASP A 30 3.68 -3.10 -6.63
N ALA A 31 2.81 -2.62 -5.74
CA ALA A 31 2.87 -1.26 -5.20
C ALA A 31 3.99 -1.10 -4.16
N ASP A 32 4.56 0.10 -4.04
CA ASP A 32 5.61 0.40 -3.06
C ASP A 32 5.06 0.41 -1.61
N LEU A 33 3.82 0.90 -1.43
CA LEU A 33 3.05 0.72 -0.20
C LEU A 33 1.78 -0.06 -0.52
N VAL A 34 1.76 -1.33 -0.08
CA VAL A 34 0.61 -2.21 -0.26
C VAL A 34 -0.37 -2.05 0.90
N LEU A 35 -1.62 -1.71 0.58
CA LEU A 35 -2.72 -1.53 1.52
C LEU A 35 -3.91 -2.41 1.13
N TYR A 36 -4.14 -3.49 1.88
CA TYR A 36 -5.29 -4.40 1.72
C TYR A 36 -6.58 -3.91 2.41
N ASP A 37 -6.68 -2.60 2.67
CA ASP A 37 -7.84 -2.00 3.31
C ASP A 37 -9.08 -1.97 2.38
N PRO A 38 -10.30 -2.20 2.90
CA PRO A 38 -11.50 -2.12 2.10
C PRO A 38 -11.66 -0.75 1.42
N GLY A 39 -11.93 -0.76 0.11
CA GLY A 39 -12.10 0.47 -0.68
C GLY A 39 -10.79 1.05 -1.22
N ILE A 40 -9.65 0.39 -1.00
CA ILE A 40 -8.40 0.75 -1.67
C ILE A 40 -8.31 0.05 -3.04
N ALA A 41 -8.16 0.84 -4.11
CA ALA A 41 -7.94 0.32 -5.45
C ALA A 41 -6.52 -0.28 -5.64
N PRO A 42 -6.29 -1.17 -6.63
CA PRO A 42 -4.97 -1.76 -6.88
C PRO A 42 -3.85 -0.72 -7.02
N TYR A 43 -4.10 0.36 -7.77
CA TYR A 43 -3.23 1.53 -7.83
C TYR A 43 -4.03 2.76 -7.40
N HIS A 44 -4.06 3.04 -6.09
CA HIS A 44 -4.94 4.06 -5.54
C HIS A 44 -4.41 5.47 -5.78
N GLY A 45 -3.12 5.68 -5.54
CA GLY A 45 -2.48 6.97 -5.72
C GLY A 45 -0.98 6.86 -5.93
N GLN A 46 -0.41 7.92 -6.49
CA GLN A 46 1.02 8.05 -6.77
C GLN A 46 1.57 9.24 -5.99
N LEU A 47 2.56 8.96 -5.14
CA LEU A 47 3.31 9.99 -4.44
C LEU A 47 4.58 10.30 -5.22
N GLU A 48 4.87 11.57 -5.42
CA GLU A 48 6.09 12.04 -6.09
C GLU A 48 6.79 13.11 -5.26
N LYS A 49 8.12 13.08 -5.30
CA LYS A 49 8.96 14.09 -4.67
C LYS A 49 9.20 15.23 -5.65
N THR A 50 8.80 16.44 -5.26
CA THR A 50 9.00 17.65 -6.07
C THR A 50 10.17 18.49 -5.50
N ALA A 51 10.51 19.59 -6.17
CA ALA A 51 11.54 20.52 -5.68
C ALA A 51 11.15 21.15 -4.33
N ASP A 52 9.86 21.40 -4.12
CA ASP A 52 9.33 22.15 -2.98
C ASP A 52 8.61 21.25 -1.94
N GLY A 53 8.60 19.93 -2.14
CA GLY A 53 8.00 18.98 -1.20
C GLY A 53 7.53 17.69 -1.86
N TRP A 54 6.23 17.44 -1.75
CA TRP A 54 5.59 16.21 -2.20
C TRP A 54 4.32 16.53 -2.99
N ALA A 55 4.10 15.83 -4.09
CA ALA A 55 2.85 15.87 -4.84
C ALA A 55 2.19 14.49 -4.79
N LEU A 56 0.87 14.45 -4.66
CA LEU A 56 0.08 13.23 -4.63
C LEU A 56 -0.99 13.30 -5.72
N SER A 57 -1.05 12.29 -6.59
CA SER A 57 -2.06 12.19 -7.64
C SER A 57 -2.93 10.94 -7.47
N ALA A 58 -4.22 11.11 -7.74
CA ALA A 58 -5.19 10.04 -7.79
C ALA A 58 -4.91 9.16 -9.00
N GLN A 59 -5.03 7.85 -8.85
CA GLN A 59 -5.04 6.93 -9.98
C GLN A 59 -6.42 6.26 -10.08
N ASP A 60 -6.55 5.04 -9.57
CA ASP A 60 -7.80 4.28 -9.61
C ASP A 60 -8.70 4.54 -8.39
N GLY A 61 -8.26 5.39 -7.45
CA GLY A 61 -8.95 5.68 -6.20
C GLY A 61 -9.04 7.17 -5.89
N ALA A 62 -10.04 7.55 -5.10
CA ALA A 62 -10.27 8.93 -4.70
C ALA A 62 -9.35 9.33 -3.54
N LEU A 63 -8.64 10.46 -3.70
CA LEU A 63 -7.89 11.09 -2.63
C LEU A 63 -8.78 12.06 -1.86
N CYS A 64 -8.55 12.21 -0.56
CA CYS A 64 -9.10 13.33 0.21
C CYS A 64 -7.96 14.13 0.86
N ASN A 65 -8.12 15.46 0.88
CA ASN A 65 -7.19 16.33 1.57
C ASN A 65 -7.45 16.36 3.10
N ALA A 66 -6.68 17.15 3.85
CA ALA A 66 -6.81 17.27 5.31
C ALA A 66 -8.20 17.73 5.76
N GLU A 67 -8.88 18.53 4.94
CA GLU A 67 -10.24 19.03 5.20
C GLU A 67 -11.33 18.00 4.84
N GLY A 68 -10.96 16.84 4.30
CA GLY A 68 -11.89 15.78 3.91
C GLY A 68 -12.53 15.99 2.53
N HIS A 69 -12.08 16.97 1.75
CA HIS A 69 -12.56 17.17 0.39
C HIS A 69 -11.88 16.20 -0.57
N THR A 70 -12.67 15.55 -1.42
CA THR A 70 -12.17 14.70 -2.49
C THR A 70 -11.45 15.54 -3.55
N VAL A 71 -10.23 15.14 -3.89
CA VAL A 71 -9.36 15.83 -4.86
C VAL A 71 -8.72 14.82 -5.80
N GLU A 72 -8.43 15.23 -7.04
CA GLU A 72 -7.69 14.39 -8.00
C GLU A 72 -6.18 14.52 -7.82
N GLN A 73 -5.70 15.64 -7.28
CA GLN A 73 -4.28 15.89 -7.07
C GLN A 73 -4.07 16.88 -5.91
N ILE A 74 -2.97 16.68 -5.19
CA ILE A 74 -2.44 17.58 -4.16
C ILE A 74 -1.02 17.97 -4.61
N ASP A 75 -0.84 19.19 -5.12
CA ASP A 75 0.42 19.62 -5.73
C ASP A 75 1.56 19.86 -4.72
N ALA A 76 1.18 20.28 -3.51
CA ALA A 76 2.10 20.57 -2.43
C ALA A 76 1.53 20.01 -1.13
N LEU A 77 2.04 18.86 -0.71
CA LEU A 77 1.73 18.21 0.54
C LEU A 77 2.87 18.47 1.54
N PRO A 78 2.68 19.39 2.50
CA PRO A 78 3.67 19.64 3.54
C PRO A 78 3.84 18.41 4.45
N PRO A 79 5.07 18.13 4.95
CA PRO A 79 5.25 17.12 5.97
C PRO A 79 4.40 17.39 7.22
N GLY A 80 3.78 16.35 7.77
CA GLY A 80 2.86 16.42 8.90
C GLY A 80 1.40 16.63 8.50
N THR A 81 1.12 17.05 7.27
CA THR A 81 -0.26 17.24 6.80
C THR A 81 -0.90 15.88 6.50
N PRO A 82 -2.02 15.52 7.15
CA PRO A 82 -2.73 14.29 6.87
C PRO A 82 -3.49 14.38 5.54
N PHE A 83 -3.57 13.26 4.84
CA PHE A 83 -4.40 13.08 3.65
C PHE A 83 -4.99 11.67 3.67
N ALA A 84 -6.03 11.41 2.89
CA ALA A 84 -6.64 10.09 2.83
C ALA A 84 -6.63 9.48 1.44
N LEU A 85 -6.44 8.15 1.41
CA LEU A 85 -6.72 7.29 0.26
C LEU A 85 -8.01 6.51 0.60
N GLY A 86 -9.14 6.88 0.01
CA GLY A 86 -10.44 6.40 0.45
C GLY A 86 -10.72 6.75 1.91
N GLN A 87 -10.67 5.76 2.80
CA GLN A 87 -10.91 5.93 4.25
C GLN A 87 -9.62 5.85 5.10
N ILE A 88 -8.48 5.63 4.45
CA ILE A 88 -7.20 5.41 5.14
C ILE A 88 -6.44 6.71 5.19
N TRP A 89 -6.17 7.20 6.40
CA TRP A 89 -5.41 8.41 6.64
C TRP A 89 -3.92 8.10 6.69
N LEU A 90 -3.14 8.91 5.99
CA LEU A 90 -1.69 8.84 5.95
C LEU A 90 -1.09 10.24 6.14
N CYS A 91 0.18 10.29 6.51
CA CYS A 91 0.96 11.52 6.50
C CYS A 91 2.43 11.25 6.18
N ILE A 92 3.12 12.26 5.67
CA ILE A 92 4.57 12.20 5.45
C ILE A 92 5.24 12.92 6.59
N VAL A 93 6.18 12.29 7.28
CA VAL A 93 6.91 12.90 8.40
C VAL A 93 8.39 12.59 8.33
N ALA A 94 9.19 13.35 9.07
CA ALA A 94 10.60 13.02 9.22
C ALA A 94 10.73 11.69 9.98
N ALA A 95 11.65 10.83 9.54
CA ALA A 95 11.80 9.47 10.07
C ALA A 95 12.28 9.43 11.54
N ASP A 96 12.83 10.53 12.05
CA ASP A 96 13.24 10.72 13.44
C ASP A 96 12.10 11.25 14.34
N THR A 97 10.97 11.67 13.76
CA THR A 97 9.78 12.04 14.54
C THR A 97 9.21 10.80 15.24
N PRO A 98 8.98 10.79 16.56
CA PRO A 98 8.35 9.64 17.24
C PRO A 98 6.95 9.32 16.67
N TRP A 99 6.47 8.08 16.79
CA TRP A 99 5.05 7.81 16.59
C TRP A 99 4.27 8.47 17.73
N PRO A 100 3.14 9.14 17.46
CA PRO A 100 2.28 9.62 18.53
C PRO A 100 1.79 8.40 19.34
N ASP A 101 2.05 8.43 20.65
CA ASP A 101 1.60 7.37 21.55
C ASP A 101 0.05 7.30 21.54
N ASP A 102 -0.50 6.09 21.61
CA ASP A 102 -1.96 5.81 21.69
C ASP A 102 -2.67 6.48 22.90
N SER A 103 -1.93 7.26 23.71
CA SER A 103 -2.45 8.03 24.84
C SER A 103 -2.93 9.44 24.47
N GLU A 104 -2.59 9.94 23.28
CA GLU A 104 -3.21 11.15 22.73
C GLU A 104 -4.32 10.75 21.76
N THR A 105 -5.44 10.32 22.32
CA THR A 105 -6.73 10.77 21.79
C THR A 105 -6.60 12.28 21.55
N PRO A 106 -6.84 12.81 20.34
CA PRO A 106 -6.98 14.26 20.19
C PRO A 106 -8.00 14.70 21.24
N PRO A 107 -7.71 15.74 22.05
CA PRO A 107 -8.73 16.27 22.93
C PRO A 107 -9.89 16.64 22.00
N THR A 108 -11.01 15.93 22.17
CA THR A 108 -12.32 16.51 21.90
C THR A 108 -12.22 17.93 22.44
N ALA A 109 -12.32 18.92 21.56
CA ALA A 109 -12.51 20.30 21.97
C ALA A 109 -13.87 20.36 22.69
N GLU A 110 -13.87 19.93 23.94
CA GLU A 110 -14.80 20.37 24.95
C GLU A 110 -14.45 21.84 25.18
N GLU A 111 -15.09 22.72 24.41
CA GLU A 111 -15.30 24.09 24.87
C GLU A 111 -16.27 24.05 26.05
N ASP A 112 -15.71 23.72 27.20
CA ASP A 112 -16.24 24.05 28.51
C ASP A 112 -15.96 25.54 28.75
N VAL A 113 -17.01 26.36 28.65
CA VAL A 113 -16.97 27.76 29.08
C VAL A 113 -17.61 27.83 30.48
N PRO A 114 -16.84 28.21 31.52
CA PRO A 114 -17.33 28.28 32.90
C PRO A 114 -18.19 29.53 33.17
N PRO A 115 -18.87 29.61 34.34
CA PRO A 115 -20.08 30.41 34.52
C PRO A 115 -19.87 31.80 35.15
N ALA A 116 -20.87 32.65 34.88
CA ALA A 116 -21.54 33.65 35.73
C ALA A 116 -20.75 34.85 36.35
N ASP A 117 -21.29 36.03 36.00
CA ASP A 117 -21.53 37.24 36.80
C ASP A 117 -20.37 38.00 37.47
N MET A 118 -20.21 39.29 37.15
CA MET A 118 -20.66 40.43 37.98
C MET A 118 -20.05 41.78 37.53
N ILE A 119 -20.94 42.69 37.11
CA ILE A 119 -21.12 44.12 37.48
C ILE A 119 -19.89 45.06 37.63
N ALA A 120 -19.89 46.16 36.86
CA ALA A 120 -19.81 47.58 37.29
C ALA A 120 -19.45 48.45 36.05
N ASP A 121 -20.42 49.13 35.44
CA ASP A 121 -20.74 50.55 35.65
C ASP A 121 -19.65 51.52 35.16
N GLU A 122 -19.93 52.19 34.04
CA GLU A 122 -19.62 53.60 33.86
C GLU A 122 -20.35 54.15 32.63
N SER A 123 -21.26 55.11 32.87
CA SER A 123 -21.78 56.02 31.83
C SER A 123 -20.75 57.12 31.53
N PRO A 124 -20.81 57.77 30.35
CA PRO A 124 -21.40 59.11 30.38
C PRO A 124 -22.23 59.51 29.15
N VAL A 125 -23.40 60.11 29.46
CA VAL A 125 -23.99 61.38 28.96
C VAL A 125 -23.79 61.76 27.48
N HIS A 126 -24.89 61.89 26.70
CA HIS A 126 -25.40 63.20 26.22
C HIS A 126 -26.55 63.10 25.19
N THR A 127 -27.57 63.94 25.46
CA THR A 127 -28.42 64.67 24.51
C THR A 127 -29.78 64.07 24.12
N ALA A 128 -30.79 64.90 24.42
CA ALA A 128 -32.22 64.74 24.24
C ALA A 128 -32.70 65.03 22.80
N ALA A 129 -33.72 64.28 22.34
CA ALA A 129 -34.85 64.76 21.51
C ALA A 129 -35.97 63.68 21.49
N PRO A 130 -37.20 63.98 21.04
CA PRO A 130 -38.43 63.65 21.77
C PRO A 130 -39.06 62.29 21.40
N ILE A 131 -39.88 61.79 22.33
CA ILE A 131 -40.68 60.56 22.22
C ILE A 131 -41.79 60.75 21.16
N PRO A 132 -41.88 59.90 20.12
CA PRO A 132 -43.13 59.70 19.40
C PRO A 132 -43.96 58.61 20.11
N THR A 133 -45.23 58.91 20.31
CA THR A 133 -46.26 58.02 20.87
C THR A 133 -46.34 56.71 20.09
N PRO A 134 -46.37 55.52 20.73
CA PRO A 134 -46.53 54.27 20.00
C PRO A 134 -48.00 54.04 19.59
N ALA A 135 -48.22 53.80 18.30
CA ALA A 135 -49.46 53.24 17.78
C ALA A 135 -49.62 51.76 18.20
N PRO A 136 -50.84 51.25 18.42
CA PRO A 136 -51.04 49.88 18.87
C PRO A 136 -50.75 48.87 17.75
N ALA A 137 -49.99 47.82 18.08
CA ALA A 137 -49.70 46.72 17.17
C ALA A 137 -50.98 45.92 16.79
N PRO A 138 -51.12 45.48 15.52
CA PRO A 138 -52.27 44.71 15.09
C PRO A 138 -52.24 43.32 15.73
N ARG A 139 -53.35 42.94 16.35
CA ARG A 139 -53.53 41.62 16.96
C ARG A 139 -53.77 40.59 15.87
N LEU A 140 -52.86 39.63 15.74
CA LEU A 140 -52.97 38.51 14.81
C LEU A 140 -54.25 37.69 15.10
N PRO A 141 -55.01 37.29 14.06
CA PRO A 141 -56.23 36.53 14.23
C PRO A 141 -55.95 35.11 14.75
N LEU A 142 -56.89 34.55 15.51
CA LEU A 142 -56.74 33.28 16.24
C LEU A 142 -56.36 32.08 15.36
N TRP A 143 -56.78 32.08 14.09
CA TRP A 143 -56.45 31.00 13.13
C TRP A 143 -54.96 30.95 12.77
N ALA A 144 -54.27 32.11 12.73
CA ALA A 144 -52.83 32.17 12.47
C ALA A 144 -52.02 31.69 13.69
N LYS A 145 -52.52 31.93 14.92
CA LYS A 145 -51.88 31.39 16.13
C LYS A 145 -51.95 29.87 16.20
N ALA A 146 -53.06 29.28 15.74
CA ALA A 146 -53.22 27.84 15.63
C ALA A 146 -52.26 27.22 14.59
N SER A 147 -52.06 27.88 13.44
CA SER A 147 -51.11 27.38 12.43
C SER A 147 -49.66 27.44 12.90
N TYR A 148 -49.26 28.49 13.63
CA TYR A 148 -47.90 28.57 14.20
C TYR A 148 -47.66 27.56 15.32
N LEU A 149 -48.65 27.26 16.15
CA LEU A 149 -48.54 26.20 17.16
C LEU A 149 -48.41 24.81 16.53
N LEU A 150 -49.16 24.55 15.45
CA LEU A 150 -49.09 23.27 14.75
C LEU A 150 -47.75 23.11 14.00
N LEU A 151 -47.26 24.18 13.36
CA LEU A 151 -45.95 24.19 12.72
C LEU A 151 -44.80 23.99 13.73
N GLY A 152 -44.90 24.64 14.90
CA GLY A 152 -43.94 24.48 15.99
C GLY A 152 -43.94 23.06 16.57
N ALA A 153 -45.12 22.46 16.75
CA ALA A 153 -45.23 21.08 17.20
C ALA A 153 -44.67 20.09 16.17
N LEU A 154 -44.93 20.30 14.87
CA LEU A 154 -44.36 19.47 13.80
C LEU A 154 -42.84 19.56 13.77
N LEU A 155 -42.29 20.77 13.92
CA LEU A 155 -40.84 20.99 13.94
C LEU A 155 -40.19 20.35 15.17
N LEU A 156 -40.86 20.40 16.33
CA LEU A 156 -40.42 19.71 17.55
C LEU A 156 -40.40 18.19 17.37
N VAL A 157 -41.38 17.61 16.68
CA VAL A 157 -41.44 16.19 16.36
C VAL A 157 -40.34 15.79 15.36
N MET A 158 -40.09 16.62 14.34
CA MET A 158 -39.03 16.39 13.35
C MET A 158 -37.63 16.41 14.00
N VAL A 159 -37.35 17.40 14.86
CA VAL A 159 -36.08 17.50 15.59
C VAL A 159 -35.96 16.42 16.66
N GLY A 160 -37.05 16.09 17.35
CA GLY A 160 -37.09 14.99 18.32
C GLY A 160 -36.82 13.62 17.69
N SER A 161 -37.21 13.42 16.42
CA SER A 161 -36.96 12.18 15.69
C SER A 161 -35.48 11.94 15.38
N TRP A 162 -34.65 12.99 15.32
CA TRP A 162 -33.20 12.83 15.15
C TRP A 162 -32.52 12.35 16.43
N GLN A 163 -33.08 12.64 17.61
CA GLN A 163 -32.52 12.20 18.90
C GLN A 163 -32.82 10.74 19.26
N LEU A 164 -33.73 10.09 18.54
CA LEU A 164 -34.12 8.68 18.77
C LEU A 164 -33.50 7.70 17.78
N GLN A 165 -32.67 8.17 16.85
CA GLN A 165 -31.76 7.28 16.11
C GLN A 165 -30.57 6.96 17.01
N GLU A 166 -30.83 6.20 18.08
CA GLU A 166 -29.78 5.38 18.68
C GLU A 166 -29.28 4.48 17.56
N SER A 167 -28.11 4.86 17.03
CA SER A 167 -27.38 4.09 16.05
C SER A 167 -27.14 2.72 16.66
N VAL A 168 -27.82 1.72 16.13
CA VAL A 168 -27.53 0.32 16.45
C VAL A 168 -26.13 0.06 15.90
N ALA A 169 -25.11 0.32 16.74
CA ALA A 169 -23.73 0.00 16.44
C ALA A 169 -23.69 -1.52 16.17
N MET A 170 -23.44 -1.88 14.92
CA MET A 170 -23.12 -3.26 14.57
C MET A 170 -21.96 -3.69 15.48
N PRO A 171 -22.04 -4.85 16.16
CA PRO A 171 -20.93 -5.33 16.96
C PRO A 171 -19.68 -5.40 16.06
N ALA A 172 -18.58 -4.83 16.54
CA ALA A 172 -17.32 -4.79 15.82
C ALA A 172 -17.02 -6.16 15.20
N ALA A 173 -16.71 -6.17 13.90
CA ALA A 173 -16.33 -7.40 13.21
C ALA A 173 -15.20 -8.10 14.01
N PRO A 174 -15.30 -9.41 14.29
CA PRO A 174 -14.25 -10.13 14.99
C PRO A 174 -12.93 -9.90 14.23
N SER A 175 -11.88 -9.51 14.97
CA SER A 175 -10.56 -9.22 14.42
C SER A 175 -10.09 -10.33 13.48
N PRO A 176 -9.49 -9.99 12.32
CA PRO A 176 -9.15 -10.95 11.28
C PRO A 176 -8.33 -12.09 11.87
N GLN A 177 -8.94 -13.28 11.90
CA GLN A 177 -8.29 -14.47 12.42
C GLN A 177 -7.30 -14.95 11.36
N ASP A 178 -6.02 -14.98 11.71
CA ASP A 178 -4.99 -15.62 10.88
C ASP A 178 -5.29 -17.13 10.83
N THR A 179 -5.91 -17.58 9.73
CA THR A 179 -6.31 -18.97 9.52
C THR A 179 -5.15 -19.88 9.11
N ARG A 180 -3.92 -19.35 9.03
CA ARG A 180 -2.74 -20.12 8.65
C ARG A 180 -2.40 -21.16 9.71
N LYS A 181 -1.89 -22.30 9.25
CA LYS A 181 -1.49 -23.39 10.15
C LYS A 181 -0.19 -23.01 10.88
N PRO A 182 -0.11 -23.16 12.22
CA PRO A 182 1.12 -22.85 12.94
C PRO A 182 2.20 -23.89 12.62
N LEU A 183 3.39 -23.42 12.23
CA LEU A 183 4.62 -24.21 12.19
C LEU A 183 5.62 -23.58 13.15
N GLY A 184 5.71 -24.18 14.34
CA GLY A 184 6.49 -23.62 15.46
C GLY A 184 7.81 -24.31 15.73
N THR A 185 8.13 -25.43 15.06
CA THR A 185 9.37 -26.18 15.34
C THR A 185 10.25 -26.29 14.10
N LEU A 186 11.56 -26.10 14.31
CA LEU A 186 12.60 -26.23 13.29
C LEU A 186 12.53 -27.56 12.51
N PRO A 187 12.43 -28.75 13.16
CA PRO A 187 12.34 -30.02 12.42
C PRO A 187 11.05 -30.16 11.61
N GLN A 188 9.93 -29.59 12.07
CA GLN A 188 8.68 -29.58 11.31
C GLN A 188 8.76 -28.68 10.08
N LEU A 189 9.43 -27.53 10.19
CA LEU A 189 9.65 -26.63 9.07
C LEU A 189 10.63 -27.24 8.04
N GLU A 190 11.71 -27.86 8.51
CA GLU A 190 12.68 -28.53 7.65
C GLU A 190 12.03 -29.69 6.88
N SER A 191 11.25 -30.54 7.56
CA SER A 191 10.52 -31.64 6.90
C SER A 191 9.48 -31.13 5.91
N THR A 192 8.72 -30.10 6.26
CA THR A 192 7.74 -29.47 5.35
C THR A 192 8.43 -28.90 4.11
N LEU A 193 9.55 -28.18 4.27
CA LEU A 193 10.34 -27.66 3.15
C LEU A 193 10.91 -28.77 2.28
N ARG A 194 11.42 -29.86 2.88
CA ARG A 194 11.89 -31.03 2.10
C ARG A 194 10.78 -31.64 1.25
N ILE A 195 9.58 -31.80 1.80
CA ILE A 195 8.42 -32.29 1.07
C ILE A 195 8.07 -31.34 -0.09
N MET A 196 7.96 -30.04 0.19
CA MET A 196 7.62 -29.03 -0.83
C MET A 196 8.65 -28.93 -1.95
N LEU A 197 9.94 -29.10 -1.63
CA LEU A 197 11.03 -29.18 -2.61
C LEU A 197 10.97 -30.46 -3.43
N GLN A 198 10.69 -31.61 -2.80
CA GLN A 198 10.59 -32.90 -3.48
C GLN A 198 9.42 -32.93 -4.48
N GLU A 199 8.25 -32.42 -4.08
CA GLU A 199 7.07 -32.31 -4.97
C GLU A 199 7.32 -31.48 -6.22
N ARG A 200 8.29 -30.58 -6.19
CA ARG A 200 8.66 -29.68 -7.29
C ARG A 200 9.95 -30.08 -7.99
N GLU A 201 10.47 -31.27 -7.69
CA GLU A 201 11.72 -31.81 -8.25
C GLU A 201 12.95 -30.92 -7.97
N LEU A 202 12.89 -30.07 -6.94
CA LEU A 202 13.97 -29.16 -6.54
C LEU A 202 14.90 -29.76 -5.49
N SER A 203 14.64 -30.98 -5.01
CA SER A 203 15.37 -31.62 -3.90
C SER A 203 16.84 -31.94 -4.22
N THR A 204 17.18 -32.12 -5.49
CA THR A 204 18.56 -32.35 -5.95
C THR A 204 19.35 -31.06 -6.09
N ALA A 205 18.69 -29.96 -6.46
CA ALA A 205 19.32 -28.67 -6.71
C ALA A 205 19.42 -27.79 -5.45
N VAL A 206 18.47 -27.93 -4.51
CA VAL A 206 18.40 -27.14 -3.27
C VAL A 206 18.70 -28.00 -2.05
N LYS A 207 19.74 -27.62 -1.30
CA LYS A 207 20.06 -28.18 0.01
C LYS A 207 19.43 -27.33 1.11
N VAL A 208 18.76 -28.01 2.03
CA VAL A 208 18.16 -27.43 3.23
C VAL A 208 19.09 -27.68 4.41
N ALA A 209 19.51 -26.61 5.09
CA ALA A 209 20.29 -26.67 6.32
C ALA A 209 19.53 -25.97 7.44
N ALA A 210 19.35 -26.65 8.56
CA ALA A 210 18.71 -26.10 9.75
C ALA A 210 19.79 -25.64 10.75
N SER A 211 19.67 -24.41 11.26
CA SER A 211 20.62 -23.83 12.22
C SER A 211 19.89 -22.98 13.26
N GLN A 212 19.94 -23.39 14.52
CA GLN A 212 19.29 -22.73 15.67
C GLN A 212 17.81 -22.44 15.43
N ASP A 213 17.49 -21.24 14.95
CA ASP A 213 16.13 -20.72 14.72
C ASP A 213 15.86 -20.33 13.25
N ARG A 214 16.76 -20.75 12.35
CA ARG A 214 16.71 -20.42 10.93
C ARG A 214 16.95 -21.63 10.05
N ILE A 215 16.27 -21.64 8.91
CA ILE A 215 16.55 -22.58 7.82
C ILE A 215 17.20 -21.82 6.67
N THR A 216 18.31 -22.35 6.18
CA THR A 216 19.02 -21.80 5.02
C THR A 216 18.87 -22.73 3.84
N LEU A 217 18.41 -22.17 2.72
CA LEU A 217 18.31 -22.85 1.43
C LEU A 217 19.53 -22.46 0.59
N THR A 218 20.29 -23.46 0.12
CA THR A 218 21.50 -23.24 -0.69
C THR A 218 21.48 -24.11 -1.92
N GLY A 219 22.01 -23.63 -3.04
CA GLY A 219 21.99 -24.36 -4.30
C GLY A 219 22.25 -23.45 -5.49
N GLN A 220 22.59 -24.05 -6.63
CA GLN A 220 22.63 -23.36 -7.91
C GLN A 220 21.43 -23.80 -8.73
N LEU A 221 20.62 -22.84 -9.18
CA LEU A 221 19.33 -23.09 -9.82
C LEU A 221 19.30 -22.51 -11.22
N SER A 222 18.66 -23.22 -12.15
CA SER A 222 18.27 -22.63 -13.42
C SER A 222 17.27 -21.49 -13.21
N PRO A 223 17.12 -20.55 -14.15
CA PRO A 223 16.12 -19.47 -14.04
C PRO A 223 14.70 -20.00 -13.82
N ASP A 224 14.35 -21.12 -14.44
CA ASP A 224 13.03 -21.73 -14.28
C ASP A 224 12.84 -22.36 -12.91
N ASP A 225 13.87 -23.05 -12.40
CA ASP A 225 13.83 -23.67 -11.06
C ASP A 225 13.82 -22.62 -9.95
N GLN A 226 14.48 -21.48 -10.16
CA GLN A 226 14.38 -20.34 -9.25
C GLN A 226 12.95 -19.82 -9.17
N LYS A 227 12.27 -19.60 -10.30
CA LYS A 227 10.86 -19.18 -10.30
C LYS A 227 9.95 -20.18 -9.57
N LYS A 228 10.21 -21.49 -9.73
CA LYS A 228 9.49 -22.54 -8.99
C LYS A 228 9.74 -22.43 -7.48
N LEU A 229 10.98 -22.18 -7.06
CA LEU A 229 11.34 -21.99 -5.66
C LEU A 229 10.65 -20.75 -5.04
N GLU A 230 10.68 -19.61 -5.75
CA GLU A 230 10.05 -18.36 -5.29
C GLU A 230 8.55 -18.54 -5.08
N ARG A 231 7.85 -19.16 -6.05
CA ARG A 231 6.42 -19.48 -5.93
C ARG A 231 6.13 -20.44 -4.77
N MET A 232 7.03 -21.39 -4.53
CA MET A 232 6.90 -22.33 -3.41
C MET A 232 7.03 -21.63 -2.05
N LEU A 233 8.00 -20.72 -1.90
CA LEU A 233 8.18 -19.93 -0.68
C LEU A 233 7.01 -18.99 -0.43
N ALA A 234 6.48 -18.33 -1.47
CA ALA A 234 5.27 -17.52 -1.36
C ALA A 234 4.08 -18.36 -0.85
N GLN A 235 3.90 -19.56 -1.41
CA GLN A 235 2.85 -20.48 -0.96
C GLN A 235 3.04 -20.95 0.49
N LEU A 236 4.29 -21.19 0.93
CA LEU A 236 4.60 -21.53 2.31
C LEU A 236 4.16 -20.42 3.26
N HIS A 237 4.52 -19.16 2.96
CA HIS A 237 4.17 -18.00 3.80
C HIS A 237 2.67 -17.72 3.83
N GLN A 238 1.95 -18.03 2.75
CA GLN A 238 0.50 -17.89 2.68
C GLN A 238 -0.23 -19.03 3.43
N ARG A 239 0.33 -20.25 3.45
CA ARG A 239 -0.30 -21.44 4.04
C ARG A 239 -0.01 -21.57 5.54
N TYR A 240 1.17 -21.12 5.97
CA TYR A 240 1.71 -21.40 7.29
C TYR A 240 2.14 -20.12 8.01
N ARG A 241 1.83 -20.06 9.30
CA ARG A 241 2.37 -19.04 10.20
C ARG A 241 3.62 -19.62 10.86
N THR A 242 4.77 -19.07 10.53
CA THR A 242 6.06 -19.51 11.06
C THR A 242 6.68 -18.37 11.88
N ALA A 243 7.25 -18.69 13.04
CA ALA A 243 8.06 -17.74 13.83
C ALA A 243 9.55 -17.83 13.47
N LEU A 244 9.92 -18.83 12.65
CA LEU A 244 11.28 -19.18 12.28
C LEU A 244 11.66 -18.48 10.98
N SER A 245 12.92 -18.06 10.85
CA SER A 245 13.39 -17.39 9.64
C SER A 245 13.76 -18.40 8.54
N VAL A 246 13.35 -18.14 7.29
CA VAL A 246 13.81 -18.89 6.11
C VAL A 246 14.69 -17.97 5.27
N ASP A 247 15.97 -18.30 5.16
CA ASP A 247 16.98 -17.52 4.42
C ASP A 247 17.29 -18.23 3.10
N ASN A 248 16.91 -17.61 1.99
CA ASN A 248 17.18 -18.13 0.66
C ASN A 248 18.54 -17.61 0.16
N ARG A 249 19.53 -18.50 0.12
CA ARG A 249 20.88 -18.25 -0.41
C ARG A 249 21.16 -19.04 -1.69
N THR A 250 20.13 -19.40 -2.45
CA THR A 250 20.31 -20.02 -3.76
C THR A 250 20.81 -19.01 -4.78
N GLN A 251 21.68 -19.45 -5.68
CA GLN A 251 22.25 -18.64 -6.74
C GLN A 251 21.76 -19.09 -8.10
N LEU A 252 21.68 -18.17 -9.06
CA LEU A 252 21.44 -18.52 -10.46
C LEU A 252 22.64 -19.26 -11.03
N LYS A 253 22.36 -20.40 -11.66
CA LYS A 253 23.31 -21.11 -12.49
C LYS A 253 23.35 -20.40 -13.84
N THR A 254 24.36 -19.58 -14.06
CA THR A 254 24.65 -18.99 -15.37
C THR A 254 25.36 -20.03 -16.21
N GLU A 255 24.66 -20.63 -17.17
CA GLU A 255 25.28 -21.50 -18.17
C GLU A 255 26.13 -20.65 -19.12
N GLN A 256 27.41 -20.99 -19.23
CA GLN A 256 28.33 -20.39 -20.20
C GLN A 256 28.34 -21.25 -21.47
N LEU A 257 28.50 -20.62 -22.63
CA LEU A 257 28.66 -21.36 -23.87
C LEU A 257 29.93 -22.22 -23.81
N PRO A 258 29.88 -23.49 -24.28
CA PRO A 258 31.06 -24.36 -24.32
C PRO A 258 32.09 -23.94 -25.39
N PHE A 259 31.72 -23.01 -26.26
CA PHE A 259 32.56 -22.44 -27.31
C PHE A 259 32.53 -20.90 -27.26
N GLN A 260 33.56 -20.29 -27.82
CA GLN A 260 33.63 -18.83 -27.96
C GLN A 260 33.10 -18.41 -29.32
N ILE A 261 32.26 -17.38 -29.32
CA ILE A 261 31.78 -16.72 -30.54
C ILE A 261 32.76 -15.61 -30.89
N VAL A 262 33.27 -15.62 -32.12
CA VAL A 262 34.22 -14.61 -32.63
C VAL A 262 33.55 -13.64 -33.59
N GLN A 263 32.54 -14.09 -34.32
CA GLN A 263 31.81 -13.24 -35.25
C GLN A 263 30.34 -13.61 -35.28
N VAL A 264 29.49 -12.59 -35.37
CA VAL A 264 28.04 -12.73 -35.54
C VAL A 264 27.64 -11.90 -36.75
N THR A 265 26.85 -12.50 -37.63
CA THR A 265 26.26 -11.82 -38.78
C THR A 265 24.74 -11.89 -38.61
N SER A 266 24.05 -10.76 -38.62
CA SER A 266 22.59 -10.66 -38.57
C SER A 266 21.97 -10.51 -39.97
N GLY A 267 20.64 -10.65 -40.09
CA GLY A 267 19.89 -10.47 -41.34
C GLY A 267 19.41 -11.76 -42.01
N SER A 268 19.10 -11.70 -43.31
CA SER A 268 18.50 -12.83 -44.06
C SER A 268 19.41 -14.05 -44.21
N ARG A 269 20.71 -13.90 -43.92
CA ARG A 269 21.72 -14.97 -43.91
C ARG A 269 22.48 -14.99 -42.58
N ALA A 270 21.74 -14.87 -41.49
CA ALA A 270 22.32 -14.79 -40.17
C ALA A 270 23.17 -16.04 -39.86
N ASN A 271 24.36 -15.81 -39.30
CA ASN A 271 25.30 -16.87 -38.95
C ASN A 271 26.16 -16.48 -37.75
N VAL A 272 26.65 -17.49 -37.05
CA VAL A 272 27.61 -17.38 -35.96
C VAL A 272 28.89 -18.09 -36.37
N VAL A 273 30.04 -17.47 -36.11
CA VAL A 273 31.37 -18.07 -36.32
C VAL A 273 32.03 -18.27 -34.96
N THR A 274 32.42 -19.50 -34.69
CA THR A 274 33.11 -19.91 -33.46
C THR A 274 34.63 -19.72 -33.59
N ALA A 275 35.35 -19.77 -32.46
CA ALA A 275 36.79 -19.54 -32.42
C ALA A 275 37.63 -20.57 -33.19
N ASP A 276 37.10 -21.77 -33.42
CA ASP A 276 37.67 -22.80 -34.29
C ASP A 276 37.37 -22.56 -35.79
N GLY A 277 36.68 -21.46 -36.13
CA GLY A 277 36.39 -21.05 -37.49
C GLY A 277 35.18 -21.73 -38.13
N GLN A 278 34.44 -22.56 -37.38
CA GLN A 278 33.21 -23.17 -37.86
C GLN A 278 32.09 -22.14 -37.96
N ARG A 279 31.24 -22.29 -38.98
CA ARG A 279 30.12 -21.39 -39.25
C ARG A 279 28.81 -22.14 -39.09
N PHE A 280 27.91 -21.55 -38.32
CA PHE A 280 26.62 -22.14 -38.00
C PHE A 280 25.49 -21.19 -38.34
N PHE A 281 24.42 -21.75 -38.89
CA PHE A 281 23.21 -21.04 -39.27
C PHE A 281 22.07 -21.37 -38.30
N ILE A 282 21.02 -20.54 -38.34
CA ILE A 282 19.80 -20.81 -37.57
C ILE A 282 19.27 -22.21 -37.94
N GLY A 283 19.11 -23.05 -36.94
CA GLY A 283 18.69 -24.44 -37.06
C GLY A 283 19.82 -25.47 -36.87
N ASP A 284 21.09 -25.06 -36.98
CA ASP A 284 22.25 -25.94 -36.79
C ASP A 284 22.52 -26.20 -35.30
N GLU A 285 23.20 -27.30 -35.00
CA GLU A 285 23.51 -27.75 -33.64
C GLU A 285 25.04 -27.82 -33.40
N ILE A 286 25.47 -27.32 -32.23
CA ILE A 286 26.87 -27.21 -31.81
C ILE A 286 26.95 -27.66 -30.35
N ASP A 287 27.76 -28.65 -30.02
CA ASP A 287 27.92 -29.12 -28.62
C ASP A 287 26.58 -29.36 -27.88
N ASN A 288 25.59 -29.93 -28.58
CA ASN A 288 24.21 -30.17 -28.12
C ASN A 288 23.36 -28.89 -27.86
N LEU A 289 23.78 -27.77 -28.44
CA LEU A 289 23.08 -26.49 -28.45
C LEU A 289 22.67 -26.14 -29.87
N ARG A 290 21.37 -26.06 -30.13
CA ARG A 290 20.82 -25.65 -31.41
C ARG A 290 20.70 -24.13 -31.47
N LEU A 291 21.22 -23.52 -32.52
CA LEU A 291 21.05 -22.09 -32.77
C LEU A 291 19.61 -21.83 -33.22
N VAL A 292 18.81 -21.15 -32.39
CA VAL A 292 17.38 -20.92 -32.65
C VAL A 292 17.12 -19.55 -33.25
N ARG A 293 17.84 -18.53 -32.78
CA ARG A 293 17.59 -17.15 -33.17
C ARG A 293 18.87 -16.31 -33.11
N ILE A 294 19.00 -15.40 -34.07
CA ILE A 294 20.01 -14.33 -34.07
C ILE A 294 19.26 -13.01 -34.29
N ASP A 295 19.32 -12.14 -33.29
CA ASP A 295 18.83 -10.77 -33.34
C ASP A 295 20.00 -9.77 -33.42
N GLU A 296 19.64 -8.50 -33.48
CA GLU A 296 20.59 -7.37 -33.50
C GLU A 296 21.47 -7.28 -32.26
N HIS A 297 21.00 -7.76 -31.10
CA HIS A 297 21.70 -7.67 -29.81
C HIS A 297 21.79 -8.99 -29.05
N GLN A 298 21.22 -10.06 -29.59
CA GLN A 298 21.04 -11.31 -28.84
C GLN A 298 21.11 -12.52 -29.75
N ILE A 299 21.70 -13.60 -29.23
CA ILE A 299 21.74 -14.91 -29.87
C ILE A 299 21.14 -15.90 -28.90
N GLU A 300 20.27 -16.74 -29.42
CA GLU A 300 19.53 -17.72 -28.64
C GLU A 300 19.91 -19.13 -29.07
N PHE A 301 20.38 -19.91 -28.11
CA PHE A 301 20.67 -21.32 -28.25
C PHE A 301 19.69 -22.14 -27.42
N SER A 302 19.17 -23.23 -27.99
CA SER A 302 18.29 -24.18 -27.31
C SER A 302 18.97 -25.53 -27.23
N GLY A 303 19.11 -26.06 -26.02
CA GLY A 303 19.54 -27.43 -25.77
C GLY A 303 18.79 -28.00 -24.57
N ARG A 304 19.53 -28.60 -23.63
CA ARG A 304 18.96 -28.99 -22.33
C ARG A 304 18.40 -27.80 -21.54
N GLN A 305 18.97 -26.63 -21.76
CA GLN A 305 18.52 -25.35 -21.25
C GLN A 305 18.68 -24.31 -22.37
N GLN A 306 17.91 -23.24 -22.29
CA GLN A 306 17.97 -22.13 -23.22
C GLN A 306 19.09 -21.18 -22.76
N ILE A 307 20.06 -20.93 -23.64
CA ILE A 307 21.18 -20.03 -23.38
C ILE A 307 21.03 -18.82 -24.28
N THR A 308 21.03 -17.66 -23.65
CA THR A 308 20.86 -16.39 -24.31
C THR A 308 22.13 -15.57 -24.13
N VAL A 309 22.75 -15.20 -25.24
CA VAL A 309 24.00 -14.43 -25.25
C VAL A 309 23.74 -13.08 -25.87
N ASN A 310 24.04 -12.03 -25.11
CA ASN A 310 24.06 -10.67 -25.65
C ASN A 310 25.46 -10.41 -26.24
N TRP A 311 25.53 -9.81 -27.44
CA TRP A 311 26.77 -9.59 -28.20
C TRP A 311 26.88 -8.16 -28.70
#